data_AF-A0A399J5N6-F1
#
_entry.id   AF-A0A399J5N6-F1
#
_cell.length_a   1.000
_cell.length_b   1.000
_cell.length_c   1.000
_cell.angle_alpha   90.00
_cell.angle_beta   90.00
_cell.angle_gamma   90.00
#
_symmetry.space_group_name_H-M   'P 1'
#
loop_
_entity.id
_entity.type
_entity.pdbx_description
1 polymer ?
#
loop_
_entity_poly.entity_id
_entity_poly.type
_entity_poly.pdbx_seq_one_letter_code
_entity_poly.pdbx_strand_id
1 'polypeptide(L)'
;MVALVALAGCGAPVPQDLPAGASENFDAAVASIGCELRNERDYLPVELQTGMSREQTVAMAQHKMATKDAVPLDGGAVRLVTGSCAQ
;
A
#
# COMPACT_ATOMS: atom_id res chain seq x y z
N MET A 1 -33.74 7.02 7.45
CA MET A 1 -33.26 7.13 6.06
C MET A 1 -32.00 6.29 5.93
N VAL A 2 -32.03 5.38 4.96
CA VAL A 2 -30.93 4.62 4.33
C VAL A 2 -29.95 3.86 5.23
N ALA A 3 -30.18 2.55 5.34
CA ALA A 3 -29.16 1.57 5.66
C ALA A 3 -28.16 1.46 4.50
N LEU A 4 -26.86 1.53 4.78
CA LEU A 4 -25.81 1.09 3.87
C LEU A 4 -25.13 -0.13 4.49
N VAL A 5 -25.65 -1.30 4.11
CA VAL A 5 -24.99 -2.59 4.34
C VAL A 5 -23.81 -2.64 3.37
N ALA A 6 -22.62 -2.24 3.82
CA ALA A 6 -21.41 -2.50 3.06
C ALA A 6 -21.06 -3.98 3.26
N LEU A 7 -21.14 -4.73 2.15
CA LEU A 7 -20.69 -6.12 2.09
C LEU A 7 -19.23 -6.19 2.53
N ALA A 8 -19.00 -6.66 3.75
CA ALA A 8 -17.72 -7.15 4.19
C ALA A 8 -17.40 -8.45 3.44
N GLY A 9 -17.00 -8.32 2.18
CA GLY A 9 -15.96 -9.21 1.69
C GLY A 9 -14.80 -9.10 2.66
N CYS A 10 -14.19 -10.22 3.06
CA CYS A 10 -13.02 -10.26 3.94
C CYS A 10 -11.78 -9.67 3.23
N GLY A 11 -11.85 -8.40 2.81
CA GLY A 11 -10.78 -7.61 2.25
C GLY A 11 -10.39 -6.56 3.27
N ALA A 12 -9.09 -6.36 3.50
CA ALA A 12 -8.63 -5.36 4.44
C ALA A 12 -9.22 -3.98 4.11
N PRO A 13 -9.52 -3.17 5.14
CA PRO A 13 -10.02 -1.82 4.94
C PRO A 13 -9.09 -1.06 3.99
N VAL A 14 -9.67 -0.45 2.96
CA VAL A 14 -8.97 0.53 2.13
C VAL A 14 -8.63 1.71 3.04
N PRO A 15 -7.40 2.26 2.99
CA PRO A 15 -7.06 3.44 3.77
C PRO A 15 -7.99 4.61 3.44
N GLN A 16 -8.35 5.40 4.45
CA GLN A 16 -9.24 6.54 4.30
C GLN A 16 -8.46 7.82 3.92
N ASP A 17 -9.18 8.79 3.35
CA ASP A 17 -8.67 10.13 3.00
C ASP A 17 -7.42 10.13 2.08
N LEU A 18 -7.38 9.17 1.16
CA LEU A 18 -6.27 9.01 0.22
C LEU A 18 -6.26 10.08 -0.88
N PRO A 19 -5.07 10.52 -1.33
CA PRO A 19 -4.92 11.29 -2.56
C PRO A 19 -5.51 10.55 -3.77
N ALA A 20 -5.88 11.30 -4.81
CA ALA A 20 -6.32 10.71 -6.08
C ALA A 20 -5.22 9.81 -6.68
N GLY A 21 -5.58 8.58 -7.07
CA GLY A 21 -4.65 7.61 -7.63
C GLY A 21 -3.60 7.08 -6.63
N ALA A 22 -3.87 7.16 -5.32
CA ALA A 22 -2.91 6.77 -4.29
C ALA A 22 -2.41 5.32 -4.43
N SER A 23 -3.27 4.39 -4.86
CA SER A 23 -2.90 2.98 -5.04
C SER A 23 -1.89 2.79 -6.16
N GLU A 24 -2.14 3.40 -7.32
CA GLU A 24 -1.26 3.32 -8.50
C GLU A 24 0.04 4.09 -8.26
N ASN A 25 -0.05 5.26 -7.63
CA ASN A 25 1.11 6.07 -7.28
C ASN A 25 1.98 5.36 -6.23
N PHE A 26 1.38 4.65 -5.29
CA PHE A 26 2.10 3.83 -4.32
C PHE A 26 2.87 2.72 -5.02
N ASP A 27 2.24 1.99 -5.95
CA ASP A 27 2.92 0.93 -6.69
C ASP A 27 4.10 1.48 -7.50
N ALA A 28 3.92 2.63 -8.16
CA ALA A 28 4.98 3.30 -8.89
C ALA A 28 6.13 3.79 -7.98
N ALA A 29 5.81 4.35 -6.81
CA ALA A 29 6.78 4.85 -5.86
C ALA A 29 7.56 3.72 -5.16
N VAL A 30 6.92 2.59 -4.87
CA VAL A 30 7.61 1.41 -4.34
C VAL A 30 8.47 0.76 -5.42
N ALA A 31 8.03 0.75 -6.67
CA ALA A 31 8.88 0.30 -7.78
C ALA A 31 10.12 1.17 -7.98
N SER A 32 10.03 2.49 -7.77
CA SER A 32 11.16 3.41 -7.96
C SER A 32 12.30 3.22 -6.94
N ILE A 33 12.02 2.59 -5.81
CA ILE A 33 12.99 2.29 -4.74
C ILE A 33 13.43 0.82 -4.69
N GLY A 34 12.98 -0.02 -5.62
CA GLY A 34 13.37 -1.43 -5.70
C GLY A 34 12.37 -2.42 -5.12
N CYS A 35 11.08 -2.08 -5.08
CA CYS A 35 9.96 -2.97 -4.80
C CYS A 35 9.80 -3.48 -3.36
N GLU A 36 10.67 -3.06 -2.44
CA GLU A 36 10.67 -3.50 -1.05
C GLU A 36 10.57 -2.31 -0.09
N LEU A 37 9.75 -2.49 0.94
CA LEU A 37 9.56 -1.57 2.05
C LEU A 37 10.01 -2.25 3.34
N ARG A 38 11.21 -1.92 3.83
CA ARG A 38 11.81 -2.59 4.98
C ARG A 38 11.87 -1.68 6.20
N ASN A 39 12.26 -0.43 5.99
CA ASN A 39 12.49 0.53 7.06
C ASN A 39 12.05 1.93 6.65
N GLU A 40 12.15 2.88 7.57
CA GLU A 40 11.72 4.27 7.36
C GLU A 40 12.33 4.92 6.12
N ARG A 41 13.57 4.56 5.74
CA ARG A 41 14.22 5.09 4.54
C ARG A 41 13.55 4.66 3.24
N ASP A 42 12.82 3.55 3.25
CA ASP A 42 12.11 3.05 2.07
C ASP A 42 10.71 3.68 1.98
N TYR A 43 10.06 3.88 3.12
CA TYR A 43 8.72 4.47 3.18
C TYR A 43 8.71 5.99 2.96
N LEU A 44 9.71 6.73 3.46
CA LEU A 44 9.75 8.19 3.33
C LEU A 44 9.71 8.66 1.86
N PRO A 45 10.48 8.08 0.92
CA PRO A 45 10.33 8.39 -0.50
C PRO A 45 8.94 8.10 -1.06
N VAL A 46 8.26 7.06 -0.57
CA VAL A 46 6.90 6.74 -1.01
C VAL A 46 5.92 7.80 -0.53
N GLU A 47 5.97 8.15 0.75
CA GLU A 47 5.16 9.22 1.35
C GLU A 47 5.28 10.53 0.55
N LEU A 48 6.51 10.92 0.19
CA LEU A 48 6.79 12.14 -0.58
C LEU A 48 6.28 12.06 -2.03
N GLN A 49 6.40 10.91 -2.69
CA GLN A 49 5.97 10.74 -4.08
C GLN A 49 4.45 10.65 -4.20
N THR A 50 3.78 10.03 -3.22
CA THR A 50 2.32 9.82 -3.26
C THR A 50 1.54 10.93 -2.57
N GLY A 51 2.19 11.73 -1.73
CA GLY A 51 1.53 12.73 -0.87
C GLY A 51 0.74 12.09 0.27
N MET A 52 1.01 10.83 0.60
CA MET A 52 0.35 10.12 1.70
C MET A 52 1.06 10.39 3.03
N SER A 53 0.30 10.38 4.12
CA SER A 53 0.89 10.35 5.46
C SER A 53 1.60 9.02 5.73
N ARG A 54 2.39 8.98 6.80
CA ARG A 54 3.02 7.76 7.30
C ARG A 54 1.99 6.64 7.52
N GLU A 55 0.91 6.97 8.20
CA GLU A 55 -0.16 6.04 8.58
C GLU A 55 -0.88 5.51 7.34
N GLN A 56 -1.17 6.39 6.37
CA GLN A 56 -1.79 6.02 5.10
C GLN A 56 -0.88 5.11 4.27
N THR A 57 0.41 5.38 4.24
CA THR A 57 1.40 4.58 3.50
C THR A 57 1.53 3.18 4.10
N VAL A 58 1.58 3.08 5.44
CA VAL A 58 1.59 1.79 6.13
C VAL A 58 0.27 1.04 5.93
N ALA A 59 -0.86 1.72 6.04
CA ALA A 59 -2.17 1.12 5.79
C ALA A 59 -2.32 0.64 4.33
N MET A 60 -1.76 1.37 3.36
CA MET A 60 -1.74 0.95 1.96
C MET A 60 -0.89 -0.30 1.77
N ALA A 61 0.31 -0.36 2.38
CA ALA A 61 1.15 -1.57 2.35
C ALA A 61 0.42 -2.80 2.94
N GLN A 62 -0.29 -2.62 4.06
CA GLN A 62 -1.12 -3.66 4.66
C GLN A 62 -2.30 -4.07 3.78
N HIS A 63 -2.96 -3.09 3.15
CA HIS A 63 -4.03 -3.34 2.20
C HIS A 63 -3.54 -4.18 1.02
N LYS A 64 -2.39 -3.81 0.42
CA LYS A 64 -1.75 -4.56 -0.67
C LYS A 64 -1.41 -5.99 -0.26
N MET A 65 -0.94 -6.22 0.97
CA MET A 65 -0.72 -7.59 1.47
C MET A 65 -2.03 -8.37 1.57
N ALA A 66 -3.09 -7.74 2.07
CA ALA A 66 -4.39 -8.39 2.23
C ALA A 66 -5.09 -8.69 0.90
N THR A 67 -4.86 -7.86 -0.13
CA THR A 67 -5.34 -8.11 -1.51
C THR A 67 -4.45 -9.07 -2.29
N LYS A 68 -3.34 -9.54 -1.69
CA LYS A 68 -2.30 -10.39 -2.31
C LYS A 68 -1.49 -9.70 -3.41
N ASP A 69 -1.49 -8.37 -3.42
CA ASP A 69 -0.63 -7.55 -4.27
C ASP A 69 0.77 -7.35 -3.68
N ALA A 70 0.95 -7.73 -2.41
CA ALA A 70 2.21 -7.71 -1.70
C ALA A 70 2.39 -8.96 -0.83
N VAL A 71 3.64 -9.31 -0.53
CA VAL A 71 4.00 -10.40 0.38
C VAL A 71 4.85 -9.88 1.53
N PRO A 72 4.67 -10.44 2.74
CA PRO A 72 5.60 -10.17 3.84
C PRO A 72 6.95 -10.85 3.55
N LEU A 73 8.02 -10.16 3.92
CA LEU A 73 9.39 -10.67 3.92
C LEU A 73 9.90 -10.80 5.36
N ASP A 74 11.04 -11.48 5.51
CA ASP A 74 11.72 -11.62 6.79
C ASP A 74 12.02 -10.25 7.42
N GLY A 75 11.84 -10.17 8.74
CA GLY A 75 12.06 -8.93 9.49
C GLY A 75 10.94 -7.89 9.38
N GLY A 76 9.76 -8.28 8.88
CA GLY A 76 8.58 -7.40 8.81
C GLY A 76 8.56 -6.46 7.61
N ALA A 77 9.42 -6.72 6.63
CA ALA A 77 9.43 -6.01 5.36
C ALA A 77 8.25 -6.42 4.46
N VAL A 78 7.91 -5.57 3.51
CA VAL A 78 6.83 -5.80 2.53
C VAL A 78 7.41 -5.70 1.13
N ARG A 79 7.10 -6.67 0.26
CA ARG A 79 7.46 -6.63 -1.16
C ARG A 79 6.21 -6.63 -2.02
N LEU A 80 6.12 -5.69 -2.95
CA LEU A 80 5.09 -5.75 -3.98
C LEU A 80 5.38 -6.90 -4.95
N VAL A 81 4.33 -7.58 -5.40
CA VAL A 81 4.41 -8.69 -6.37
C VAL A 81 3.55 -8.43 -7.61
N THR A 82 3.16 -7.16 -7.81
CA THR A 82 2.29 -6.71 -8.89
C THR A 82 2.92 -5.57 -9.68
N GLY A 83 2.36 -5.28 -10.86
CA GLY A 83 2.84 -4.21 -11.73
C GLY A 83 4.31 -4.37 -12.09
N SER A 84 5.06 -3.27 -11.99
CA SER A 84 6.52 -3.27 -12.21
C SER A 84 7.30 -4.09 -11.18
N CYS A 85 6.68 -4.55 -10.09
CA CYS A 85 7.32 -5.35 -9.05
C CYS A 85 7.00 -6.85 -9.13
N ALA A 86 6.29 -7.29 -10.17
CA ALA A 86 6.01 -8.71 -10.45
C ALA A 86 7.21 -9.46 -11.08
N GLN A 87 8.41 -8.88 -11.02
CA GLN A 87 9.64 -9.41 -11.64
C GLN A 87 10.37 -10.41 -10.73
#